data_AF-W2TC89-F1
#
_entry.id   AF-W2TC89-F1
#
_cell.length_a   1.000
_cell.length_b   1.000
_cell.length_c   1.000
_cell.angle_alpha   90.00
_cell.angle_beta   90.00
_cell.angle_gamma   90.00
#
_symmetry.space_group_name_H-M   'P 1'
#
loop_
_entity.id
_entity.type
_entity.pdbx_description
1 polymer ?
#
loop_
_entity_poly.entity_id
_entity_poly.type
_entity_poly.pdbx_seq_one_letter_code
_entity_poly.pdbx_strand_id
1 'polypeptide(L)'
;FLRRRIIEAEFRLSRQTPPELVRVIQFLPIVLQAVNSFIEKANSLDVTIGPRIFLQCPLGVEESRAWFVRLWNQNIIPYMIKVAREGVKVLGRCGSFEDPTDIVCEHWPWLDGPSGEECLHR
;
A
#
# COMPACT_ATOMS: atom_id res chain seq x y z
N PHE A 1 15.85 -37.55 -16.96
CA PHE A 1 16.60 -36.75 -15.98
C PHE A 1 16.29 -35.25 -16.09
N LEU A 2 16.47 -34.62 -17.26
CA LEU A 2 16.17 -33.18 -17.46
C LEU A 2 14.69 -32.82 -17.23
N ARG A 3 13.74 -33.63 -17.70
CA ARG A 3 12.30 -33.45 -17.39
C ARG A 3 12.00 -33.41 -15.89
N ARG A 4 12.66 -34.27 -15.09
CA ARG A 4 12.47 -34.29 -13.63
C ARG A 4 13.04 -33.05 -12.96
N ARG A 5 14.18 -32.53 -13.44
CA ARG A 5 14.77 -31.26 -12.97
C ARG A 5 13.98 -30.03 -13.38
N ILE A 6 13.40 -30.02 -14.58
CA ILE A 6 12.52 -28.94 -15.06
C ILE A 6 11.23 -28.95 -14.23
N ILE A 7 10.61 -30.12 -14.03
CA ILE A 7 9.42 -30.24 -13.18
C ILE A 7 9.75 -29.90 -11.72
N GLU A 8 10.91 -30.27 -11.17
CA GLU A 8 11.31 -29.85 -9.81
C GLU A 8 11.64 -28.35 -9.72
N ALA A 9 12.18 -27.74 -10.78
CA ALA A 9 12.45 -26.31 -10.84
C ALA A 9 11.15 -25.51 -11.02
N GLU A 10 10.26 -25.95 -11.90
CA GLU A 10 8.90 -25.45 -12.05
C GLU A 10 8.10 -25.67 -10.78
N PHE A 11 8.27 -26.80 -10.07
CA PHE A 11 7.63 -27.07 -8.77
C PHE A 11 8.19 -26.19 -7.65
N ARG A 12 9.48 -25.81 -7.71
CA ARG A 12 10.10 -24.84 -6.80
C ARG A 12 9.68 -23.40 -7.09
N LEU A 13 9.54 -23.02 -8.36
CA LEU A 13 8.97 -21.74 -8.79
C LEU A 13 7.45 -21.68 -8.56
N SER A 14 6.77 -22.83 -8.61
CA SER A 14 5.35 -23.02 -8.30
C SER A 14 5.11 -23.39 -6.84
N ARG A 15 6.12 -23.33 -5.96
CA ARG A 15 5.87 -23.17 -4.52
C ARG A 15 5.32 -21.76 -4.34
N GLN A 16 4.04 -21.68 -4.65
CA GLN A 16 3.00 -20.78 -4.18
C GLN A 16 3.58 -19.63 -3.37
N THR A 17 3.50 -18.43 -3.95
CA THR A 17 3.53 -17.19 -3.18
C THR A 17 2.82 -17.45 -1.85
N PRO A 18 3.51 -17.33 -0.69
CA PRO A 18 2.94 -17.70 0.59
C PRO A 18 1.55 -17.06 0.73
N PRO A 19 0.54 -17.76 1.27
CA PRO A 19 -0.81 -17.21 1.37
C PRO A 19 -0.82 -15.85 2.08
N GLU A 20 0.13 -15.62 3.00
CA GLU A 20 0.37 -14.32 3.63
C GLU A 20 0.78 -13.25 2.62
N LEU A 21 1.72 -13.57 1.73
CA LEU A 21 2.19 -12.65 0.69
C LEU A 21 1.13 -12.41 -0.39
N VAL A 22 0.27 -13.38 -0.68
CA VAL A 22 -0.90 -13.19 -1.55
C VAL A 22 -1.85 -12.14 -0.95
N ARG A 23 -2.11 -12.17 0.36
CA ARG A 23 -2.91 -11.14 1.05
C ARG A 23 -2.27 -9.76 0.95
N VAL A 24 -0.95 -9.67 1.13
CA VAL A 24 -0.21 -8.40 0.96
C VAL A 24 -0.39 -7.87 -0.46
N ILE A 25 -0.23 -8.71 -1.49
CA ILE A 25 -0.41 -8.31 -2.89
C ILE A 25 -1.84 -7.84 -3.17
N GLN A 26 -2.85 -8.51 -2.60
CA GLN A 26 -4.26 -8.12 -2.73
C GLN A 26 -4.61 -6.83 -1.97
N PHE A 27 -3.85 -6.49 -0.93
CA PHE A 27 -4.01 -5.29 -0.14
C PHE A 27 -3.51 -4.02 -0.85
N LEU A 28 -2.41 -4.08 -1.60
CA LEU A 28 -1.81 -2.89 -2.24
C LEU A 28 -2.77 -2.12 -3.18
N PRO A 29 -3.61 -2.77 -4.00
CA PRO A 29 -4.63 -2.08 -4.80
C PRO A 29 -5.67 -1.33 -3.95
N ILE A 30 -6.07 -1.86 -2.79
CA ILE A 30 -7.02 -1.23 -1.88
C ILE A 30 -6.42 0.07 -1.33
N VAL A 31 -5.16 -0.01 -0.89
CA VAL A 31 -4.42 1.16 -0.41
C VAL A 31 -4.31 2.24 -1.49
N LEU A 32 -3.94 1.83 -2.71
CA LEU A 32 -3.82 2.75 -3.83
C LEU A 32 -5.13 3.47 -4.12
N GLN A 33 -6.23 2.73 -4.13
CA GLN A 33 -7.55 3.28 -4.37
C GLN A 33 -7.98 4.24 -3.27
N ALA A 34 -7.75 3.90 -1.99
CA ALA A 34 -8.05 4.77 -0.85
C ALA A 34 -7.28 6.10 -0.95
N VAL A 35 -5.98 6.03 -1.21
CA VAL A 35 -5.13 7.22 -1.33
C VAL A 35 -5.50 8.06 -2.56
N ASN A 36 -5.74 7.44 -3.72
CA ASN A 36 -6.16 8.18 -4.91
C ASN A 36 -7.54 8.82 -4.73
N SER A 37 -8.48 8.15 -4.06
CA SER A 37 -9.79 8.72 -3.73
C SER A 37 -9.67 9.95 -2.82
N PHE A 38 -8.75 9.92 -1.85
CA PHE A 38 -8.43 11.08 -1.01
C PHE A 38 -7.85 12.23 -1.86
N ILE A 39 -6.88 11.93 -2.72
CA ILE A 39 -6.21 12.93 -3.56
C ILE A 39 -7.19 13.58 -4.54
N GLU A 40 -8.02 12.80 -5.22
CA GLU A 40 -9.03 13.30 -6.17
C GLU A 40 -10.03 14.25 -5.51
N LYS A 41 -10.47 13.93 -4.27
CA LYS A 41 -11.34 14.81 -3.47
C LYS A 41 -10.63 16.09 -3.04
N ALA A 42 -9.32 16.03 -2.79
CA ALA A 42 -8.52 17.16 -2.29
C ALA A 42 -7.97 18.07 -3.39
N ASN A 43 -7.67 17.55 -4.59
CA ASN A 43 -7.07 18.31 -5.67
C ASN A 43 -7.57 17.81 -7.04
N SER A 44 -8.31 18.63 -7.77
CA SER A 44 -8.84 18.29 -9.10
C SER A 44 -7.80 18.38 -10.23
N LEU A 45 -6.54 18.68 -9.93
CA LEU A 45 -5.48 18.91 -10.93
C LEU A 45 -4.34 17.87 -10.81
N ASP A 46 -4.57 16.70 -11.42
CA ASP A 46 -3.60 15.73 -11.97
C ASP A 46 -2.33 15.38 -11.15
N VAL A 47 -2.50 14.79 -9.95
CA VAL A 47 -1.39 14.06 -9.33
C VAL A 47 -1.86 12.80 -8.59
N THR A 48 -2.19 11.74 -9.32
CA THR A 48 -2.47 10.41 -8.74
C THR A 48 -1.17 9.67 -8.44
N ILE A 49 -1.18 8.84 -7.40
CA ILE A 49 -0.06 7.93 -7.15
C ILE A 49 -0.18 6.77 -8.14
N GLY A 50 0.86 6.55 -8.93
CA GLY A 50 0.93 5.44 -9.86
C GLY A 50 1.27 4.11 -9.15
N PRO A 51 0.84 2.97 -9.69
CA PRO A 51 1.09 1.65 -9.07
C PRO A 51 2.57 1.25 -9.05
N ARG A 52 3.42 1.98 -9.76
CA ARG A 52 4.87 1.74 -9.84
C ARG A 52 5.55 1.75 -8.47
N ILE A 53 5.00 2.49 -7.51
CA ILE A 53 5.54 2.52 -6.14
C ILE A 53 5.45 1.15 -5.45
N PHE A 54 4.48 0.31 -5.83
CA PHE A 54 4.29 -1.03 -5.28
C PHE A 54 5.16 -2.11 -5.91
N LEU A 55 5.81 -1.84 -7.04
CA LEU A 55 6.70 -2.79 -7.71
C LEU A 55 7.97 -3.10 -6.91
N GLN A 56 8.29 -2.29 -5.91
CA GLN A 56 9.43 -2.48 -5.01
C GLN A 56 9.10 -3.34 -3.78
N CYS A 57 7.87 -3.88 -3.68
CA CYS A 57 7.46 -4.70 -2.55
C CYS A 57 8.35 -5.95 -2.43
N PRO A 58 9.04 -6.15 -1.29
CA PRO A 58 9.81 -7.37 -1.02
C PRO A 58 8.94 -8.63 -1.08
N LEU A 59 9.54 -9.77 -1.47
CA LEU A 59 8.88 -11.08 -1.52
C LEU A 59 8.89 -11.82 -0.18
N GLY A 60 9.02 -11.09 0.93
CA GLY A 60 8.98 -11.61 2.29
C GLY A 60 7.91 -10.90 3.11
N VAL A 61 7.22 -11.61 4.00
CA VAL A 61 6.06 -11.10 4.75
C VAL A 61 6.50 -10.00 5.73
N GLU A 62 7.56 -10.24 6.49
CA GLU A 62 8.09 -9.28 7.47
C GLU A 62 8.74 -8.07 6.76
N GLU A 63 9.50 -8.34 5.71
CA GLU A 63 10.16 -7.31 4.93
C GLU A 63 9.17 -6.43 4.18
N SER A 64 8.08 -7.00 3.65
CA SER A 64 7.00 -6.25 3.00
C SER A 64 6.25 -5.35 3.99
N ARG A 65 6.06 -5.80 5.24
CA ARG A 65 5.51 -4.93 6.29
C ARG A 65 6.41 -3.74 6.57
N ALA A 66 7.67 -4.00 6.89
CA ALA A 66 8.62 -2.94 7.22
C ALA A 66 8.80 -1.97 6.04
N TRP A 67 8.79 -2.49 4.82
CA TRP A 67 8.79 -1.69 3.60
C TRP A 67 7.53 -0.82 3.48
N PHE A 68 6.34 -1.39 3.68
CA PHE A 68 5.07 -0.67 3.59
C PHE A 68 4.97 0.43 4.63
N VAL A 69 5.31 0.15 5.89
CA VAL A 69 5.30 1.15 6.97
C VAL A 69 6.22 2.33 6.66
N ARG A 70 7.44 2.07 6.17
CA ARG A 70 8.35 3.14 5.74
C ARG A 70 7.78 3.92 4.56
N LEU A 71 7.25 3.22 3.56
CA LEU A 71 6.63 3.85 2.40
C LEU A 71 5.50 4.78 2.82
N TRP A 72 4.61 4.30 3.68
CA TRP A 72 3.46 5.04 4.18
C TRP A 72 3.88 6.29 4.94
N ASN A 73 4.68 6.11 6.00
CA ASN A 73 5.02 7.20 6.93
C ASN A 73 5.96 8.25 6.30
N GLN A 74 6.86 7.84 5.39
CA GLN A 74 7.88 8.74 4.84
C GLN A 74 7.51 9.33 3.48
N ASN A 75 6.62 8.69 2.72
CA ASN A 75 6.28 9.15 1.37
C ASN A 75 4.78 9.45 1.23
N ILE A 76 3.90 8.52 1.60
CA ILE A 76 2.46 8.68 1.37
C ILE A 76 1.85 9.74 2.29
N ILE A 77 2.08 9.66 3.60
CA ILE A 77 1.54 10.64 4.56
C ILE A 77 2.02 12.06 4.28
N PRO A 78 3.33 12.34 4.13
CA PRO A 78 3.80 13.69 3.80
C PRO A 78 3.21 14.22 2.49
N TYR A 79 3.02 13.34 1.50
CA TYR A 79 2.40 13.69 0.23
C TYR A 79 0.91 14.02 0.39
N MET A 80 0.14 13.19 1.09
CA MET A 80 -1.26 13.46 1.39
C MET A 80 -1.46 14.77 2.15
N ILE A 81 -0.62 15.05 3.16
CA ILE A 81 -0.66 16.32 3.91
C ILE A 81 -0.41 17.50 2.97
N LYS A 82 0.54 17.38 2.04
CA LYS A 82 0.83 18.41 1.04
C LYS A 82 -0.40 18.65 0.14
N VAL A 83 -0.98 17.57 -0.40
CA VAL A 83 -2.17 17.64 -1.26
C VAL A 83 -3.36 18.25 -0.52
N ALA A 84 -3.60 17.86 0.74
CA ALA A 84 -4.68 18.41 1.55
C ALA A 84 -4.51 19.91 1.82
N ARG A 85 -3.28 20.34 2.13
CA ARG A 85 -2.96 21.78 2.33
C ARG A 85 -3.14 22.59 1.06
N GLU A 86 -2.76 22.04 -0.08
CA GLU A 86 -2.98 22.68 -1.40
C GLU A 86 -4.48 22.71 -1.73
N GLY A 87 -5.21 21.63 -1.47
CA GLY A 87 -6.66 21.54 -1.63
C GLY A 87 -7.44 22.57 -0.82
N VAL A 88 -7.09 22.76 0.46
CA VAL A 88 -7.70 23.81 1.31
C VAL A 88 -7.43 25.21 0.74
N LYS A 89 -6.21 25.47 0.25
CA LYS A 89 -5.86 26.76 -0.36
C LYS A 89 -6.62 27.02 -1.66
N VAL A 90 -6.83 26.00 -2.49
CA VAL A 90 -7.42 26.12 -3.83
C VAL A 90 -8.94 26.08 -3.80
N LEU A 91 -9.52 25.15 -3.02
CA LEU A 91 -10.96 24.88 -3.00
C LEU A 91 -11.70 25.59 -1.85
N GLY A 92 -10.97 26.18 -0.88
CA GLY A 92 -11.55 26.88 0.27
C GLY A 92 -12.43 25.99 1.17
N ARG A 93 -12.44 24.67 0.94
CA ARG A 93 -13.26 23.69 1.64
C ARG A 93 -12.38 22.87 2.58
N CYS A 94 -12.66 22.96 3.87
CA CYS A 94 -12.24 21.96 4.85
C CYS A 94 -13.31 20.86 4.87
N GLY A 95 -13.42 20.11 3.76
CA GLY A 95 -14.32 18.96 3.73
C GLY A 95 -13.85 17.91 4.73
N SER A 96 -14.76 17.13 5.31
CA SER A 96 -14.40 15.93 6.08
C SER A 96 -13.77 14.92 5.13
N PHE A 97 -12.46 15.04 4.91
CA PHE A 97 -11.72 14.04 4.15
C PHE A 97 -11.71 12.77 5.01
N GLU A 98 -12.21 11.67 4.45
CA GLU A 98 -12.03 10.34 5.04
C GLU A 98 -10.53 10.05 5.06
N ASP A 99 -9.98 9.73 6.22
CA ASP A 99 -8.57 9.40 6.37
C ASP A 99 -8.35 8.02 5.72
N PRO A 100 -7.60 7.91 4.61
CA PRO A 100 -7.36 6.62 3.97
C PRO A 100 -6.60 5.67 4.90
N THR A 101 -5.92 6.17 5.94
CA THR A 101 -5.30 5.35 6.99
C THR A 101 -6.32 4.43 7.67
N ASP A 102 -7.57 4.85 7.84
CA ASP A 102 -8.61 4.02 8.45
C ASP A 102 -8.89 2.77 7.58
N ILE A 103 -8.99 2.94 6.25
CA ILE A 103 -9.18 1.83 5.30
C ILE A 103 -7.94 0.92 5.28
N VAL A 104 -6.74 1.50 5.36
CA VAL A 104 -5.49 0.74 5.38
C VAL A 104 -5.38 -0.12 6.65
N CYS A 105 -5.79 0.41 7.81
CA CYS A 105 -5.83 -0.32 9.06
C CYS A 105 -6.91 -1.41 9.06
N GLU A 106 -8.08 -1.15 8.49
CA GLU A 106 -9.16 -2.15 8.36
C GLU A 106 -8.74 -3.36 7.52
N HIS A 107 -8.03 -3.12 6.41
CA HIS A 107 -7.58 -4.16 5.49
C HIS A 107 -6.16 -4.68 5.77
N TRP A 108 -5.62 -4.48 6.97
CA TRP A 108 -4.24 -4.80 7.33
C TRP A 108 -3.89 -6.28 7.05
N PRO A 109 -2.94 -6.59 6.16
CA PRO A 109 -2.71 -7.97 5.69
C PRO A 109 -1.78 -8.78 6.59
N TRP A 110 -1.01 -8.13 7.47
CA TRP A 110 -0.03 -8.76 8.35
C TRP A 110 -0.68 -9.11 9.70
N LEU A 111 -0.95 -10.41 9.91
CA LEU A 111 -1.57 -10.90 11.14
C LEU A 111 -0.61 -11.00 12.32
N ASP A 112 0.68 -11.20 12.05
CA ASP A 112 1.70 -11.35 13.09
C ASP A 112 2.43 -10.03 13.33
N GLY A 113 2.50 -9.60 14.59
CA GLY A 113 3.19 -8.39 15.06
C GLY A 113 2.29 -7.14 15.15
N PRO A 114 2.86 -5.92 15.20
CA PRO A 114 2.08 -4.71 15.46
C PRO A 114 1.05 -4.42 14.38
N SER A 115 -0.09 -3.90 14.84
CA SER A 115 -1.23 -3.51 14.02
C SER A 115 -0.93 -2.28 13.16
N GLY A 116 -1.77 -2.05 12.14
CA GLY A 116 -1.68 -0.85 11.31
C GLY A 116 -1.79 0.43 12.14
N GLU A 117 -2.65 0.45 13.16
CA GLU A 117 -2.85 1.63 14.01
C GLU A 117 -1.60 1.99 14.84
N GLU A 118 -0.80 0.99 15.23
CA GLU A 118 0.45 1.21 15.97
C GLU A 118 1.60 1.64 15.05
N CYS A 119 1.56 1.24 13.78
CA CYS A 119 2.66 1.43 12.83
C CYS A 119 2.51 2.67 11.94
N LEU A 120 1.28 3.06 11.61
CA LEU A 120 1.00 4.09 10.63
C LEU A 120 0.77 5.45 11.30
N HIS A 121 1.46 6.47 10.81
CA HIS A 121 1.23 7.84 11.25
C HIS A 121 -0.05 8.39 10.60
N ARG A 122 -0.72 9.29 11.31
CA ARG A 122 -1.88 10.07 10.83
C ARG A 122 -1.48 11.54 10.69
#